data_AF-A0A960V8F0-F1
#
_entry.id   AF-A0A960V8F0-F1
#
_cell.length_a   1.000
_cell.length_b   1.000
_cell.length_c   1.000
_cell.angle_alpha   90.00
_cell.angle_beta   90.00
_cell.angle_gamma   90.00
#
_symmetry.space_group_name_H-M   'P 1'
#
loop_
_entity.id
_entity.type
_entity.pdbx_description
1 polymer ?
#
loop_
_entity_poly.entity_id
_entity_poly.type
_entity_poly.pdbx_seq_one_letter_code
_entity_poly.pdbx_strand_id
1 'polypeptide(L)'
;MGSTFSGLEVSKSGLSAHQKALHTLGHNVANADNKSYARQRVQLGAADPLYDPSLNRAKVTGQIGQGVNVTTIERVRDQFLDDKIVETTTEKNYWNARNEYLREIEVIFGEPGDMTLRTQLDQFWSAWEEVANYPDESAHRSVVKEKAIGLGNRIEDTYKKLYNLREQANREVEIKTHELNK
;
A
#
# COMPACT_ATOMS: atom_id res chain seq x y z
N MET A 1 -25.50 -35.94 -42.66
CA MET A 1 -25.43 -34.76 -43.54
C MET A 1 -25.10 -33.56 -42.66
N GLY A 2 -24.09 -32.76 -43.03
CA GLY A 2 -23.79 -31.51 -42.31
C GLY A 2 -24.93 -30.51 -42.47
N SER A 3 -25.24 -29.73 -41.43
CA SER A 3 -26.27 -28.70 -41.49
C SER A 3 -25.95 -27.67 -42.57
N THR A 4 -26.91 -27.36 -43.44
CA THR A 4 -26.79 -26.28 -44.46
C THR A 4 -26.61 -24.90 -43.83
N PHE A 5 -26.96 -24.73 -42.55
CA PHE A 5 -26.76 -23.49 -41.79
C PHE A 5 -25.39 -23.39 -41.11
N SER A 6 -24.56 -24.43 -41.18
CA SER A 6 -23.26 -24.45 -40.49
C SER A 6 -22.34 -23.30 -40.91
N GLY A 7 -22.31 -22.92 -42.19
CA GLY A 7 -21.52 -21.78 -42.65
C GLY A 7 -22.03 -20.42 -42.15
N LEU A 8 -23.35 -20.29 -41.98
CA LEU A 8 -23.98 -19.07 -41.43
C LEU A 8 -23.69 -18.92 -39.95
N GLU A 9 -23.74 -20.01 -39.18
CA GLU A 9 -23.37 -19.99 -37.75
C GLU A 9 -21.86 -19.71 -37.55
N VAL A 10 -20.99 -20.27 -38.40
CA VAL A 10 -19.55 -19.93 -38.38
C VAL A 10 -19.36 -18.43 -38.65
N SER A 11 -20.04 -17.87 -39.67
CA SER A 11 -19.95 -16.45 -40.00
C SER A 11 -20.47 -15.55 -38.88
N LYS A 12 -21.58 -15.94 -38.25
CA LYS A 12 -22.18 -15.25 -37.10
C LYS A 12 -21.26 -15.27 -35.87
N SER A 13 -20.64 -16.40 -35.57
CA SER A 13 -19.66 -16.50 -34.47
C SER A 13 -18.46 -15.57 -34.70
N GLY A 14 -17.97 -15.49 -35.95
CA GLY A 14 -16.91 -14.55 -36.36
C GLY A 14 -17.29 -13.10 -36.14
N LEU A 15 -18.45 -12.67 -36.63
CA LEU A 15 -18.94 -11.30 -36.43
C LEU A 15 -19.13 -10.97 -34.94
N SER A 16 -19.70 -11.88 -34.16
CA SER A 16 -19.91 -11.67 -32.72
C SER A 16 -18.58 -11.55 -31.95
N ALA A 17 -17.59 -12.39 -32.27
CA ALA A 17 -16.28 -12.34 -31.65
C ALA A 17 -15.51 -11.05 -32.00
N HIS A 18 -15.57 -10.62 -33.26
CA HIS A 18 -14.96 -9.35 -33.68
C HIS A 18 -15.69 -8.12 -33.12
N GLN A 19 -17.01 -8.17 -32.96
CA GLN A 19 -17.76 -7.12 -32.28
C GLN A 19 -17.28 -6.94 -30.84
N LYS A 20 -17.08 -8.04 -30.09
CA LYS A 20 -16.48 -8.00 -28.75
C LYS A 20 -15.07 -7.38 -28.77
N ALA A 21 -14.24 -7.75 -29.76
CA ALA A 21 -12.92 -7.14 -29.92
C ALA A 21 -12.98 -5.63 -30.15
N LEU A 22 -13.93 -5.15 -30.96
CA LEU A 22 -14.16 -3.71 -31.16
C LEU A 22 -14.63 -3.01 -29.89
N HIS A 23 -15.51 -3.64 -29.09
CA HIS A 23 -15.90 -3.09 -27.79
C HIS A 23 -14.69 -2.95 -26.85
N THR A 24 -13.81 -3.95 -26.77
CA THR A 24 -12.57 -3.87 -25.99
C THR A 24 -11.62 -2.80 -26.52
N LEU A 25 -11.53 -2.62 -27.84
CA LEU A 25 -10.77 -1.52 -28.44
C LEU A 25 -11.34 -0.16 -28.05
N GLY A 26 -12.67 0.02 -28.14
CA GLY A 26 -13.34 1.24 -27.68
C GLY A 26 -13.07 1.52 -26.20
N HIS A 27 -13.12 0.50 -25.36
CA HIS A 27 -12.79 0.62 -23.94
C HIS A 27 -11.33 1.02 -23.70
N ASN A 28 -10.39 0.43 -24.45
CA ASN A 28 -8.97 0.80 -24.38
C ASN A 28 -8.73 2.25 -24.82
N VAL A 29 -9.35 2.69 -25.91
CA VAL A 29 -9.22 4.07 -26.41
C VAL A 29 -9.82 5.06 -25.43
N ALA A 30 -11.01 4.77 -24.89
CA ALA A 30 -11.64 5.63 -23.89
C ALA A 30 -10.80 5.79 -22.61
N ASN A 31 -9.96 4.79 -22.29
CA ASN A 31 -9.07 4.81 -21.13
C ASN A 31 -7.59 5.07 -21.50
N ALA A 32 -7.29 5.53 -22.73
CA ALA A 32 -5.92 5.68 -23.19
C ALA A 32 -5.10 6.65 -22.33
N ASP A 33 -5.75 7.69 -21.80
CA ASP A 33 -5.11 8.71 -20.94
C ASP A 33 -5.06 8.31 -19.46
N ASN A 34 -5.68 7.19 -19.07
CA ASN A 34 -5.65 6.71 -17.69
C ASN A 34 -4.36 5.93 -17.43
N LYS A 35 -3.42 6.54 -16.70
CA LYS A 35 -2.12 5.95 -16.34
C LYS A 35 -2.23 4.59 -15.61
N SER A 36 -3.32 4.35 -14.88
CA SER A 36 -3.55 3.10 -14.14
C SER A 36 -4.25 2.03 -14.98
N TYR A 37 -4.66 2.37 -16.20
CA TYR A 37 -5.32 1.44 -17.10
C TYR A 37 -4.31 0.53 -17.79
N ALA A 38 -4.60 -0.78 -17.80
CA ALA A 38 -3.83 -1.72 -18.60
C ALA A 38 -4.67 -2.17 -19.79
N ARG A 39 -4.05 -2.08 -20.97
CA ARG A 39 -4.65 -2.48 -22.23
C ARG A 39 -5.16 -3.91 -22.14
N GLN A 40 -6.38 -4.12 -22.59
CA GLN A 40 -6.97 -5.44 -22.73
C GLN A 40 -6.78 -5.96 -24.15
N ARG A 41 -6.40 -7.23 -24.29
CA ARG A 41 -6.28 -7.95 -25.56
C ARG A 41 -7.24 -9.12 -25.56
N VAL A 42 -8.08 -9.18 -26.58
CA VAL A 42 -9.01 -10.29 -26.81
C VAL A 42 -8.26 -11.41 -27.50
N GLN A 43 -8.23 -12.58 -26.86
CA GLN A 43 -7.71 -13.80 -27.47
C GLN A 43 -8.87 -14.51 -28.18
N LEU A 44 -8.70 -14.71 -29.48
CA LEU A 44 -9.63 -15.47 -30.31
C LEU A 44 -9.12 -16.91 -30.40
N GLY A 45 -10.01 -17.87 -30.17
CA GLY A 45 -9.72 -19.28 -30.30
C GLY A 45 -10.76 -19.98 -31.16
N ALA A 46 -10.38 -21.10 -31.76
CA ALA A 46 -11.32 -21.95 -32.46
C ALA A 46 -12.38 -22.45 -31.45
N ALA A 47 -13.65 -22.37 -31.85
CA ALA A 47 -14.73 -22.99 -31.08
C ALA A 47 -14.59 -24.51 -31.12
N ASP A 48 -14.97 -25.17 -30.03
CA ASP A 48 -14.85 -26.62 -29.88
C ASP A 48 -15.50 -27.37 -31.05
N PRO A 49 -14.90 -28.46 -31.55
CA PRO A 49 -15.46 -29.21 -32.66
C PRO A 49 -16.81 -29.83 -32.29
N LEU A 50 -17.67 -30.05 -33.28
CA LEU A 50 -19.00 -30.65 -33.06
C LEU A 50 -18.92 -32.06 -32.47
N TYR A 51 -17.82 -32.77 -32.71
CA TYR A 51 -17.53 -34.09 -32.13
C TYR A 51 -16.11 -34.09 -31.55
N ASP A 52 -16.00 -34.38 -30.26
CA ASP A 52 -14.73 -34.68 -29.60
C ASP A 52 -14.31 -36.13 -29.93
N PRO A 53 -13.07 -36.39 -30.38
CA PRO A 53 -12.59 -37.75 -30.66
C PRO A 53 -12.64 -38.65 -29.41
N SER A 54 -13.68 -39.50 -29.32
CA SER A 54 -13.88 -40.45 -28.23
C SER A 54 -14.30 -41.83 -28.78
N LEU A 55 -13.89 -42.90 -28.08
CA LEU A 55 -14.15 -44.29 -28.46
C LEU A 55 -15.65 -44.64 -28.59
N ASN A 56 -16.53 -43.84 -27.95
CA ASN A 56 -17.98 -44.05 -27.92
C ASN A 56 -18.76 -43.25 -28.98
N ARG A 57 -18.10 -42.59 -29.95
CA ARG A 57 -18.75 -41.76 -30.98
C ARG A 57 -18.64 -42.39 -32.38
N ALA A 58 -19.57 -42.00 -33.26
CA ALA A 58 -19.61 -42.46 -34.64
C ALA A 58 -18.29 -42.13 -35.36
N LYS A 59 -17.69 -43.12 -36.04
CA LYS A 59 -16.45 -42.99 -36.84
C LYS A 59 -16.71 -42.15 -38.11
N VAL A 60 -17.01 -40.87 -37.93
CA VAL A 60 -17.26 -39.92 -39.02
C VAL A 60 -16.10 -38.92 -39.06
N THR A 61 -15.65 -38.56 -40.27
CA THR A 61 -14.68 -37.49 -40.48
C THR A 61 -15.22 -36.19 -39.88
N GLY A 62 -14.56 -35.62 -38.87
CA GLY A 62 -15.25 -34.61 -38.06
C GLY A 62 -14.38 -33.76 -37.13
N GLN A 63 -13.30 -33.16 -37.64
CA GLN A 63 -12.77 -31.91 -37.06
C GLN A 63 -13.45 -30.70 -37.74
N ILE A 64 -14.78 -30.71 -37.90
CA ILE A 64 -15.48 -29.53 -38.42
C ILE A 64 -15.49 -28.50 -37.29
N GLY A 65 -14.59 -27.51 -37.38
CA GLY A 65 -14.52 -26.41 -36.43
C GLY A 65 -15.81 -25.59 -36.43
N GLN A 66 -16.28 -25.21 -35.24
CA GLN A 66 -17.55 -24.48 -35.07
C GLN A 66 -17.39 -22.95 -35.21
N GLY A 67 -16.33 -22.50 -35.87
CA GLY A 67 -16.00 -21.08 -36.02
C GLY A 67 -15.06 -20.59 -34.90
N VAL A 68 -15.25 -19.34 -34.47
CA VAL A 68 -14.35 -18.66 -33.53
C VAL A 68 -15.12 -18.19 -32.31
N ASN A 69 -14.49 -18.27 -31.14
CA ASN A 69 -15.00 -17.72 -29.90
C ASN A 69 -13.92 -16.86 -29.22
N VAL A 70 -14.35 -15.95 -28.35
CA VAL A 70 -13.45 -15.24 -27.45
C VAL A 70 -13.11 -16.19 -26.30
N THR A 71 -11.85 -16.64 -26.23
CA THR A 71 -11.40 -17.56 -25.18
C THR A 71 -11.14 -16.82 -23.88
N THR A 72 -10.40 -15.72 -23.96
CA THR A 72 -10.01 -14.89 -22.82
C THR A 72 -9.89 -13.43 -23.23
N ILE A 73 -10.08 -12.52 -22.28
CA ILE A 73 -9.70 -11.11 -22.41
C ILE A 73 -8.60 -10.89 -21.38
N GLU A 74 -7.38 -10.76 -21.85
CA GLU A 74 -6.19 -10.67 -21.00
C GLU A 74 -5.73 -9.22 -20.90
N ARG A 75 -5.18 -8.86 -19.74
CA ARG A 75 -4.51 -7.57 -19.57
C ARG A 75 -3.08 -7.73 -20.07
N VAL A 76 -2.66 -6.86 -20.96
CA VAL A 76 -1.28 -6.78 -21.43
C VAL A 76 -0.48 -6.07 -20.34
N ARG A 77 0.19 -6.84 -19.50
CA ARG A 77 1.04 -6.38 -18.40
C ARG A 77 2.30 -7.24 -18.32
N ASP A 78 3.33 -6.66 -17.73
CA ASP A 78 4.53 -7.38 -17.33
C ASP A 78 4.38 -7.75 -15.85
N GLN A 79 4.14 -9.03 -15.58
CA GLN A 79 3.92 -9.54 -14.21
C GLN A 79 5.15 -9.31 -13.32
N PHE A 80 6.36 -9.41 -13.88
CA PHE A 80 7.59 -9.17 -13.11
C PHE A 80 7.69 -7.71 -12.67
N LEU A 81 7.34 -6.77 -13.56
CA LEU A 81 7.29 -5.35 -13.19
C LEU A 81 6.18 -5.06 -12.18
N ASP A 82 5.00 -5.65 -12.34
CA ASP A 82 3.90 -5.50 -11.37
C ASP A 82 4.34 -5.96 -9.96
N ASP A 83 4.96 -7.13 -9.86
CA ASP A 83 5.47 -7.66 -8.59
C ASP A 83 6.55 -6.75 -8.01
N LYS A 84 7.47 -6.25 -8.84
CA LYS A 84 8.53 -5.33 -8.39
C LYS A 84 7.96 -4.00 -7.90
N ILE A 85 6.92 -3.48 -8.54
CA ILE A 85 6.24 -2.25 -8.11
C ILE A 85 5.60 -2.47 -6.74
N VAL A 86 4.92 -3.60 -6.52
CA VAL A 86 4.30 -3.91 -5.22
C VAL A 86 5.35 -4.04 -4.12
N GLU A 87 6.45 -4.75 -4.38
CA GLU A 87 7.56 -4.91 -3.43
C GLU A 87 8.16 -3.56 -3.03
N THR A 88 8.59 -2.77 -4.02
CA THR A 88 9.25 -1.48 -3.78
C THR A 88 8.32 -0.45 -3.16
N THR A 89 7.03 -0.48 -3.51
CA THR A 89 6.02 0.40 -2.90
C THR A 89 5.79 0.04 -1.43
N THR A 90 5.73 -1.26 -1.12
CA THR A 90 5.62 -1.75 0.27
C THR A 90 6.81 -1.30 1.10
N GLU A 91 8.03 -1.48 0.59
CA GLU A 91 9.26 -1.06 1.27
C GLU A 91 9.30 0.46 1.48
N LYS A 92 9.00 1.24 0.44
CA LYS A 92 8.92 2.70 0.52
C LYS A 92 7.92 3.15 1.59
N ASN A 93 6.73 2.54 1.61
CA ASN A 93 5.69 2.90 2.57
C ASN A 93 6.07 2.52 4.01
N TYR A 94 6.76 1.40 4.20
CA TYR A 94 7.30 1.01 5.50
C TYR A 94 8.28 2.07 6.04
N TRP A 95 9.23 2.52 5.21
CA TRP A 95 10.20 3.53 5.61
C TRP A 95 9.58 4.91 5.81
N ASN A 96 8.61 5.29 4.98
CA ASN A 96 7.88 6.54 5.14
C ASN A 96 7.14 6.58 6.48
N ALA A 97 6.37 5.54 6.80
CA ALA A 97 5.66 5.46 8.08
C ALA A 97 6.64 5.53 9.26
N ARG A 98 7.76 4.79 9.20
CA ARG A 98 8.78 4.84 10.23
C ARG A 98 9.39 6.24 10.39
N ASN A 99 9.67 6.91 9.28
CA ASN A 99 10.23 8.26 9.28
C ASN A 99 9.24 9.30 9.84
N GLU A 100 7.95 9.17 9.57
CA GLU A 100 6.90 10.03 10.15
C GLU A 100 6.90 9.93 11.69
N TYR A 101 6.88 8.71 12.23
CA TYR A 101 6.95 8.50 13.68
C TYR A 101 8.27 8.96 14.31
N LEU A 102 9.40 8.78 13.62
CA LEU A 102 10.69 9.30 14.08
C LEU A 102 10.71 10.83 14.15
N ARG A 103 10.11 11.52 13.16
CA ARG A 103 9.98 12.98 13.19
C ARG A 103 9.14 13.47 14.35
N GLU A 104 8.04 12.79 14.67
CA GLU A 104 7.23 13.11 15.85
C GLU A 104 8.04 12.95 17.13
N ILE A 105 8.85 11.88 17.24
CA ILE A 105 9.77 11.69 18.37
C ILE A 105 10.79 12.84 18.44
N GLU A 106 11.40 13.24 17.32
CA GLU A 106 12.34 14.38 17.27
C GLU A 106 11.68 15.67 17.76
N VAL A 107 10.44 15.94 17.35
CA VAL A 107 9.66 17.11 17.80
C VAL A 107 9.37 17.06 19.31
N ILE A 108 9.09 15.88 19.87
CA ILE A 108 8.85 15.71 21.31
C ILE A 108 10.10 16.06 22.13
N PHE A 109 11.27 15.60 21.69
CA PHE A 109 12.55 15.94 22.33
C PHE A 109 12.88 17.43 22.11
N GLY A 110 12.59 17.96 20.93
CA GLY A 110 12.80 19.36 20.58
C GLY A 110 14.27 19.76 20.57
N GLU A 111 15.16 18.82 20.25
CA GLU A 111 16.60 19.05 20.18
C GLU A 111 17.04 19.29 18.72
N PRO A 112 17.88 20.32 18.46
CA PRO A 112 18.47 21.28 19.40
C PRO A 112 17.51 22.46 19.73
N GLY A 113 17.55 22.94 20.98
CA GLY A 113 16.77 24.09 21.44
C GLY A 113 17.11 24.52 22.88
N ASP A 114 16.60 25.68 23.29
CA ASP A 114 16.95 26.30 24.58
C ASP A 114 16.23 25.65 25.78
N MET A 115 15.06 25.03 25.56
CA MET A 115 14.25 24.35 26.58
C MET A 115 14.25 22.82 26.38
N THR A 116 15.44 22.23 26.35
CA THR A 116 15.64 20.78 26.16
C THR A 116 15.88 20.08 27.49
N LEU A 117 15.78 18.75 27.50
CA LEU A 117 16.10 17.98 28.70
C LEU A 117 17.56 18.19 29.12
N ARG A 118 18.46 18.28 28.13
CA ARG A 118 19.86 18.62 28.35
C ARG A 118 20.04 19.97 29.04
N THR A 119 19.41 21.04 28.55
CA THR A 119 19.58 22.36 29.19
C THR A 119 19.00 22.40 30.60
N GLN A 120 17.91 21.66 30.88
CA GLN A 120 17.37 21.51 32.23
C GLN A 120 18.33 20.75 33.16
N LEU A 121 18.98 19.69 32.66
CA LEU A 121 20.00 18.95 33.40
C LEU A 121 21.22 19.83 33.71
N ASP A 122 21.71 20.57 32.72
CA ASP A 122 22.84 21.49 32.88
C ASP A 122 22.52 22.55 33.96
N GLN A 123 21.33 23.17 33.90
CA GLN A 123 20.89 24.14 34.90
C GLN A 123 20.72 23.54 36.30
N PHE A 124 20.28 22.30 36.40
CA PHE A 124 20.15 21.60 37.68
C PHE A 124 21.52 21.36 38.32
N TRP A 125 22.52 20.93 37.54
CA TRP A 125 23.87 20.73 38.04
C TRP A 125 24.56 22.04 38.40
N SER A 126 24.40 23.10 37.59
CA SER A 126 24.91 24.44 37.94
C SER A 126 24.30 24.95 39.24
N ALA A 127 23.01 24.71 39.50
CA ALA A 127 22.39 25.11 40.77
C ALA A 127 23.00 24.36 41.97
N TRP A 128 23.39 23.09 41.82
CA TRP A 128 24.08 22.33 42.85
C TRP A 128 25.51 22.84 43.11
N GLU A 129 26.21 23.26 42.06
CA GLU A 129 27.53 23.88 42.17
C GLU A 129 27.47 25.18 42.99
N GLU A 130 26.44 26.01 42.77
CA GLU A 130 26.20 27.23 43.56
C GLU A 130 25.97 26.93 45.05
N VAL A 131 25.23 25.85 45.37
CA VAL A 131 25.04 25.43 46.77
C VAL A 131 26.34 24.92 47.39
N ALA A 132 27.22 24.28 46.62
CA ALA A 132 28.53 23.84 47.12
C ALA A 132 29.43 25.04 47.47
N ASN A 133 29.34 26.13 46.72
CA ASN A 133 30.07 27.38 46.99
C ASN A 133 29.49 28.17 48.18
N TYR A 134 28.16 28.14 48.37
CA TYR A 134 27.45 28.90 49.40
C TYR A 134 26.47 28.02 50.22
N PRO A 135 26.98 27.06 51.01
CA PRO A 135 26.14 26.03 51.65
C PRO A 135 25.19 26.57 52.73
N ASP A 136 25.55 27.67 53.40
CA ASP A 136 24.77 28.25 54.49
C ASP A 136 23.58 29.09 53.99
N GLU A 137 23.63 29.55 52.75
CA GLU A 137 22.63 30.44 52.16
C GLU A 137 21.38 29.68 51.69
N SER A 138 20.22 30.02 52.27
CA SER A 138 18.95 29.39 51.90
C SER A 138 18.46 29.73 50.49
N ALA A 139 18.93 30.84 49.92
CA ALA A 139 18.56 31.27 48.57
C ALA A 139 19.02 30.24 47.52
N HIS A 140 20.29 29.82 47.57
CA HIS A 140 20.84 28.83 46.63
C HIS A 140 20.15 27.46 46.75
N ARG A 141 19.81 27.02 47.97
CA ARG A 141 19.03 25.77 48.18
C ARG A 141 17.63 25.85 47.56
N SER A 142 17.01 27.02 47.58
CA SER A 142 15.70 27.24 46.96
C SER A 142 15.78 27.16 45.43
N VAL A 143 16.86 27.69 44.83
CA VAL A 143 17.10 27.59 43.38
C VAL A 143 17.24 26.13 42.94
N VAL A 144 18.01 25.30 43.67
CA VAL A 144 18.12 23.86 43.37
C VAL A 144 16.76 23.17 43.37
N LYS A 145 15.91 23.45 44.37
CA LYS A 145 14.56 22.89 44.44
C LYS A 145 13.74 23.26 43.20
N GLU A 146 13.75 24.53 42.80
CA GLU A 146 13.01 24.97 41.61
C GLU A 146 13.54 24.34 40.32
N LYS A 147 14.87 24.19 40.17
CA LYS A 147 15.47 23.48 39.02
C LYS A 147 15.13 21.99 39.02
N ALA A 148 15.09 21.35 40.18
CA ALA A 148 14.67 19.95 40.32
C ALA A 148 13.21 19.74 39.88
N ILE A 149 12.31 20.64 40.31
CA ILE A 149 10.90 20.61 39.91
C ILE A 149 10.77 20.82 38.39
N GLY A 150 11.49 21.79 37.82
CA GLY A 150 11.51 22.04 36.38
C GLY A 150 11.97 20.84 35.57
N LEU A 151 13.06 20.19 36.00
CA LEU A 151 13.56 18.96 35.38
C LEU A 151 12.55 17.82 35.46
N GLY A 152 11.94 17.61 36.64
CA GLY A 152 10.91 16.59 36.85
C GLY A 152 9.70 16.79 35.94
N ASN A 153 9.19 18.03 35.86
CA ASN A 153 8.07 18.38 34.98
C ASN A 153 8.40 18.14 33.51
N ARG A 154 9.64 18.44 33.08
CA ARG A 154 10.07 18.20 31.70
C ARG A 154 10.14 16.71 31.37
N ILE A 155 10.70 15.90 32.27
CA ILE A 155 10.73 14.43 32.11
C ILE A 155 9.31 13.87 32.01
N GLU A 156 8.41 14.33 32.88
CA GLU A 156 7.01 13.90 32.88
C GLU A 156 6.28 14.29 31.59
N ASP A 157 6.45 15.52 31.10
CA ASP A 157 5.88 15.99 29.82
C ASP A 157 6.39 15.18 28.63
N THR A 158 7.71 14.95 28.53
CA THR A 158 8.31 14.12 27.49
C THR A 158 7.77 12.69 27.54
N TYR A 159 7.69 12.09 28.73
CA TYR A 159 7.12 10.76 28.91
C TYR A 159 5.66 10.69 28.44
N LYS A 160 4.81 11.63 28.87
CA LYS A 160 3.39 11.67 28.47
C LYS A 160 3.23 11.80 26.96
N LYS A 161 4.04 12.63 26.31
CA LYS A 161 4.02 12.79 24.84
C LYS A 161 4.41 11.50 24.11
N LEU A 162 5.50 10.85 24.53
CA LEU A 162 5.93 9.56 23.97
C LEU A 162 4.88 8.46 24.19
N TYR A 163 4.27 8.43 25.37
CA TYR A 163 3.19 7.50 25.68
C TYR A 163 1.99 7.71 24.75
N ASN A 164 1.55 8.96 24.59
CA ASN A 164 0.44 9.30 23.70
C ASN A 164 0.74 8.94 22.24
N LEU A 165 1.97 9.17 21.77
CA LEU A 165 2.41 8.79 20.43
C LEU A 165 2.33 7.27 20.22
N ARG A 166 2.75 6.48 21.23
CA ARG A 166 2.62 5.02 21.21
C ARG A 166 1.15 4.58 21.13
N GLU A 167 0.28 5.19 21.93
CA GLU A 167 -1.15 4.87 21.90
C GLU A 167 -1.80 5.25 20.56
N GLN A 168 -1.34 6.33 19.93
CA GLN A 168 -1.77 6.71 18.58
C GLN A 168 -1.34 5.67 17.54
N ALA A 169 -0.08 5.21 17.59
CA ALA A 169 0.41 4.16 16.70
C ALA A 169 -0.40 2.86 16.85
N ASN A 170 -0.71 2.46 18.08
CA ASN A 170 -1.55 1.29 18.34
C ASN A 170 -2.95 1.42 17.71
N ARG A 171 -3.60 2.59 17.87
CA ARG A 171 -4.90 2.86 17.25
C ARG A 171 -4.83 2.86 15.73
N GLU A 172 -3.77 3.40 15.13
CA GLU A 172 -3.61 3.40 13.68
C GLU A 172 -3.50 1.96 13.13
N VAL A 173 -2.77 1.09 13.82
CA VAL A 173 -2.67 -0.33 13.46
C VAL A 173 -4.03 -1.03 13.54
N GLU A 174 -4.81 -0.77 14.59
CA GLU A 174 -6.16 -1.32 14.73
C GLU A 174 -7.09 -0.87 13.59
N ILE A 175 -7.09 0.43 13.26
CA ILE A 175 -7.89 0.98 12.16
C ILE A 175 -7.47 0.35 10.82
N LYS A 176 -6.18 0.29 10.51
CA LYS A 176 -5.67 -0.32 9.27
C LYS A 176 -6.03 -1.80 9.17
N THR A 177 -5.96 -2.53 10.28
CA THR A 177 -6.35 -3.95 10.32
C THR A 177 -7.84 -4.11 10.04
N HIS A 178 -8.68 -3.24 10.59
CA HIS A 178 -10.12 -3.24 10.28
C HIS A 178 -10.42 -2.86 8.84
N GLU A 179 -9.68 -1.92 8.24
CA GLU A 179 -9.83 -1.56 6.82
C GLU A 179 -9.42 -2.71 5.89
N LEU A 180 -8.34 -3.45 6.22
CA LEU A 180 -7.88 -4.59 5.44
C LEU A 180 -8.82 -5.80 5.50
N ASN A 181 -9.59 -5.94 6.59
CA ASN A 181 -10.53 -7.04 6.79
C ASN A 181 -11.93 -6.75 6.20
N LYS A 182 -12.15 -5.59 5.59
CA LYS A 182 -13.38 -5.27 4.84
C LYS A 182 -13.30 -5.77 3.41
#